data_AF-A0A6V7K7G9-F1
#
_entry.id   AF-A0A6V7K7G9-F1
#
_cell.length_a   1.000
_cell.length_b   1.000
_cell.length_c   1.000
_cell.angle_alpha   90.00
_cell.angle_beta   90.00
_cell.angle_gamma   90.00
#
_symmetry.space_group_name_H-M   'P 1'
#
loop_
_entity.id
_entity.type
_entity.pdbx_description
1 polymer ?
#
loop_
_entity_poly.entity_id
_entity_poly.type
_entity_poly.pdbx_seq_one_letter_code
_entity_poly.pdbx_strand_id
1 'polypeptide(L)'
;NWRIQAAISALVPALSALLIFVLLPESPVWLLHKSREEQAHKSLLKLRGLKEETAEFKEEFHHMVDHARAEISESSSDGSTGALAEMKRIWRLMSLPEVWKPFGILLALFFIQQFCGLYVLVAYSVDFVGQCGITGDAFFITVLIGVIQLVGGLGLLGSGH
;
A
#
# COMPACT_ATOMS: atom_id res chain seq x y z
N ASN A 1 -10.82 -31.69 3.51
CA ASN A 1 -11.60 -30.87 4.48
C ASN A 1 -11.49 -29.39 4.15
N TRP A 2 -12.41 -28.86 3.34
CA TRP A 2 -12.40 -27.46 2.86
C TRP A 2 -12.43 -26.42 4.00
N ARG A 3 -13.04 -26.75 5.14
CA ARG A 3 -13.07 -25.89 6.34
C ARG A 3 -11.69 -25.65 6.93
N ILE A 4 -10.84 -26.68 6.95
CA ILE A 4 -9.46 -26.57 7.48
C ILE A 4 -8.60 -25.74 6.51
N GLN A 5 -8.78 -25.95 5.20
CA GLN A 5 -8.09 -25.16 4.18
C GLN A 5 -8.47 -23.67 4.24
N ALA A 6 -9.76 -23.37 4.42
CA ALA A 6 -10.25 -22.00 4.62
C ALA A 6 -9.71 -21.37 5.93
N ALA A 7 -9.63 -22.17 7.01
CA ALA A 7 -9.09 -21.69 8.28
C ALA A 7 -7.59 -21.36 8.17
N ILE A 8 -6.79 -22.21 7.51
CA ILE A 8 -5.36 -21.97 7.28
C ILE A 8 -5.16 -20.75 6.38
N SER A 9 -5.94 -20.62 5.29
CA SER A 9 -5.80 -19.48 4.37
C SER A 9 -6.20 -18.15 5.00
N ALA A 10 -7.10 -18.14 5.98
CA ALA A 10 -7.45 -16.93 6.73
C ALA A 10 -6.43 -16.60 7.83
N LEU A 11 -5.82 -17.61 8.44
CA LEU A 11 -4.88 -17.44 9.53
C LEU A 11 -3.60 -16.71 9.07
N VAL A 12 -3.08 -17.06 7.90
CA VAL A 12 -1.84 -16.45 7.35
C VAL A 12 -1.94 -14.92 7.23
N PRO A 13 -2.92 -14.34 6.50
CA PRO A 13 -3.06 -12.88 6.42
C PRO A 13 -3.44 -12.25 7.75
N ALA A 14 -4.21 -12.92 8.61
CA ALA A 14 -4.57 -12.40 9.93
C ALA A 14 -3.34 -12.25 10.85
N LEU A 15 -2.47 -13.26 10.88
CA LEU A 15 -1.21 -13.21 11.63
C LEU A 15 -0.25 -12.18 11.03
N SER A 16 -0.12 -12.11 9.70
CA SER A 16 0.70 -11.10 9.04
C SER A 16 0.22 -9.68 9.35
N ALA A 17 -1.09 -9.44 9.31
CA ALA A 17 -1.67 -8.14 9.67
C ALA A 17 -1.38 -7.80 11.13
N LEU A 18 -1.60 -8.72 12.06
CA LEU A 18 -1.31 -8.52 13.48
C LEU A 18 0.17 -8.19 13.70
N LEU A 19 1.07 -8.90 13.03
CA LEU A 19 2.51 -8.67 13.13
C LEU A 19 2.91 -7.29 12.59
N ILE A 20 2.35 -6.87 11.45
CA ILE A 20 2.57 -5.53 10.90
C ILE A 20 2.06 -4.46 11.86
N PHE A 21 0.85 -4.61 12.41
CA PHE A 21 0.28 -3.65 13.36
C PHE A 21 1.11 -3.51 14.65
N VAL A 22 1.73 -4.59 15.13
CA VAL A 22 2.56 -4.54 16.34
C VAL A 22 3.94 -3.93 16.07
N LEU A 23 4.52 -4.20 14.89
CA LEU A 23 5.87 -3.76 14.55
C LEU A 23 5.91 -2.32 13.99
N LEU A 24 4.95 -1.96 13.15
CA LEU A 24 4.95 -0.70 12.44
C LEU A 24 4.51 0.44 13.39
N PRO A 25 5.35 1.47 13.62
CA PRO A 25 4.91 2.64 14.36
C PRO A 25 3.79 3.36 13.60
N GLU A 26 2.90 4.02 14.34
CA GLU A 26 1.91 4.93 13.79
C GLU A 26 2.58 5.99 12.90
N SER A 27 1.92 6.35 11.80
CA SER A 27 2.48 7.29 10.82
C SER A 27 2.84 8.63 11.49
N PRO A 28 4.11 9.10 11.40
CA PRO A 28 4.53 10.34 12.04
C PRO A 28 3.78 11.55 11.51
N VAL A 29 3.45 11.56 10.22
CA VAL A 29 2.65 12.63 9.57
C VAL A 29 1.25 12.73 10.20
N TRP A 30 0.59 11.59 10.42
CA TRP A 30 -0.73 11.56 11.04
C TRP A 30 -0.70 12.10 12.48
N LEU A 31 0.35 11.78 13.23
CA LEU A 31 0.55 12.28 14.60
C LEU A 31 0.80 13.79 14.62
N LEU A 32 1.53 14.34 13.64
CA LEU A 32 1.71 15.79 13.47
C LEU A 32 0.39 16.51 13.18
N HIS A 33 -0.47 15.96 12.32
CA HIS A 33 -1.82 16.51 12.08
C HIS A 33 -2.74 16.48 13.30
N LYS A 34 -2.46 15.61 14.28
CA LYS A 34 -3.17 15.56 15.57
C LYS A 34 -2.52 16.43 16.64
N SER A 35 -1.54 17.27 16.29
CA SER A 35 -0.77 18.10 17.21
C SER A 35 -0.02 17.30 18.28
N ARG A 36 0.37 16.04 17.99
CA ARG A 36 1.10 15.15 18.89
C ARG A 36 2.56 15.01 18.48
N GLU A 37 3.30 16.11 18.58
CA GLU A 37 4.68 16.22 18.07
C GLU A 37 5.65 15.24 18.76
N GLU A 38 5.57 15.06 20.09
CA GLU A 38 6.45 14.11 20.80
C GLU A 38 6.25 12.65 20.35
N GLN A 39 5.01 12.26 20.03
CA GLN A 39 4.71 10.92 19.54
C GLN A 39 5.21 10.75 18.11
N ALA A 40 5.02 11.77 17.26
CA ALA A 40 5.55 11.78 15.90
C ALA A 40 7.07 11.62 15.87
N HIS A 41 7.78 12.31 16.76
CA HIS A 41 9.23 12.22 16.93
C HIS A 41 9.68 10.79 17.26
N LYS A 42 9.04 10.16 18.25
CA LYS A 42 9.35 8.77 18.64
C LYS A 42 9.03 7.77 17.53
N SER A 43 7.93 7.95 16.80
CA SER A 43 7.56 7.12 15.65
C SER A 43 8.57 7.23 14.52
N LEU A 44 9.05 8.44 14.18
CA LEU A 44 10.02 8.65 13.11
C LEU A 44 11.40 8.05 13.47
N LEU A 45 11.85 8.19 14.72
CA LEU A 45 13.06 7.53 15.21
C LEU A 45 12.96 6.00 15.09
N LYS A 46 11.81 5.42 15.50
CA LYS A 46 11.56 3.97 15.40
C LYS A 46 11.49 3.50 13.95
N LEU A 47 10.91 4.29 13.05
CA LEU A 47 10.80 3.97 11.62
C LEU A 47 12.18 3.97 10.93
N ARG A 48 13.06 4.93 11.26
CA ARG A 48 14.44 4.96 10.75
C ARG A 48 15.38 3.97 11.45
N GLY A 49 14.97 3.37 12.57
CA GLY A 49 15.82 2.48 13.37
C GLY A 49 16.98 3.20 14.08
N LEU A 50 16.89 4.53 14.24
CA LEU A 50 17.91 5.34 14.90
C LEU A 50 17.72 5.26 16.42
N LYS A 51 18.80 4.99 17.16
CA LYS A 51 18.81 5.00 18.63
C LYS A 51 19.00 6.40 19.21
N GLU A 52 19.60 7.31 18.44
CA GLU A 52 19.91 8.68 18.85
C GLU A 52 19.53 9.67 17.75
N GLU A 53 19.30 10.93 18.14
CA GLU A 53 18.95 12.02 17.23
C GLU A 53 20.19 12.48 16.45
N THR A 54 20.25 12.16 15.15
CA THR A 54 21.24 12.75 14.23
C THR A 54 20.85 14.19 13.87
N ALA A 55 21.82 15.04 13.54
CA ALA A 55 21.56 16.41 13.06
C ALA A 55 20.62 16.42 11.84
N GLU A 56 20.82 15.51 10.89
CA GLU A 56 19.97 15.32 9.71
C GLU A 56 18.52 14.95 10.06
N PHE A 57 18.34 14.12 11.11
CA PHE A 57 17.01 13.73 11.58
C PHE A 57 16.26 14.92 12.17
N LYS A 58 16.95 15.80 12.92
CA LYS A 58 16.32 17.01 13.48
C LYS A 58 15.86 17.94 12.39
N GLU A 59 16.69 18.17 11.38
CA GLU A 59 16.36 19.04 10.25
C GLU A 59 15.15 18.51 9.47
N GLU A 60 15.13 17.20 9.16
CA GLU A 60 13.99 16.56 8.51
C GLU A 60 12.72 16.64 9.35
N PHE A 61 12.80 16.34 10.65
CA PHE A 61 11.65 16.41 11.55
C PHE A 61 11.10 17.83 11.66
N HIS A 62 11.98 18.83 11.75
CA HIS A 62 11.58 20.25 11.73
C HIS A 62 10.86 20.61 10.43
N HIS A 63 11.41 20.21 9.28
CA HIS A 63 10.77 20.45 8.00
C HIS A 63 9.39 19.78 7.91
N MET A 64 9.25 18.53 8.39
CA MET A 64 7.96 17.85 8.45
C MET A 64 6.94 18.56 9.35
N VAL A 65 7.37 19.08 10.50
CA VAL A 65 6.53 19.84 11.43
C VAL A 65 6.06 21.14 10.78
N ASP A 66 6.95 21.86 10.10
CA ASP A 66 6.63 23.12 9.45
C ASP A 66 5.62 22.93 8.30
N HIS A 67 5.80 21.89 7.48
CA HIS A 67 4.83 21.52 6.45
C HIS A 67 3.47 21.15 7.04
N ALA A 68 3.43 20.31 8.07
CA ALA A 68 2.18 19.93 8.71
C ALA A 68 1.44 21.15 9.33
N ARG A 69 2.18 22.07 9.96
CA ARG A 69 1.62 23.31 10.52
C ARG A 69 1.11 24.25 9.43
N ALA A 70 1.82 24.38 8.30
CA ALA A 70 1.38 25.17 7.16
C ALA A 70 0.05 24.63 6.60
N GLU A 71 -0.06 23.31 6.41
CA GLU A 71 -1.30 22.69 5.92
C GLU A 71 -2.48 22.86 6.89
N ILE A 72 -2.24 22.77 8.20
CA ILE A 72 -3.27 23.01 9.23
C ILE A 72 -3.69 24.48 9.25
N SER A 73 -2.75 25.41 9.07
CA SER A 73 -3.05 26.84 9.01
C SER A 73 -3.86 27.20 7.76
N GLU A 74 -3.51 26.63 6.60
CA GLU A 74 -4.28 26.79 5.36
C GLU A 74 -5.71 26.24 5.51
N SER A 75 -5.87 25.05 6.11
CA SER A 75 -7.20 24.47 6.33
C SER A 75 -8.04 25.25 7.35
N SER A 76 -7.40 25.87 8.33
CA SER A 76 -8.06 26.72 9.34
C SER A 76 -8.51 28.07 8.77
N SER A 77 -7.83 28.58 7.72
CA SER A 77 -8.16 29.87 7.10
C SER A 77 -9.46 29.85 6.28
N ASP A 78 -9.93 28.68 5.84
CA ASP A 78 -11.16 28.51 5.03
C ASP A 78 -12.44 28.39 5.88
N GLY A 79 -12.36 28.71 7.18
CA GLY A 79 -13.52 28.94 8.09
C GLY A 79 -14.52 27.79 8.27
N SER A 80 -14.23 26.62 7.70
CA SER A 80 -15.18 25.51 7.58
C SER A 80 -14.59 24.24 8.18
N THR A 81 -14.57 24.16 9.51
CA THR A 81 -14.25 22.93 10.24
C THR A 81 -15.36 21.90 10.07
N GLY A 82 -15.24 21.01 9.08
CA GLY A 82 -16.14 19.87 8.89
C GLY A 82 -15.73 18.94 7.75
N ALA A 83 -16.12 17.67 7.82
CA ALA A 83 -15.82 16.65 6.80
C ALA A 83 -16.26 17.06 5.37
N LEU A 84 -17.26 17.95 5.26
CA LEU A 84 -17.73 18.48 3.98
C LEU A 84 -16.75 19.48 3.34
N ALA A 85 -16.01 20.25 4.15
CA ALA A 85 -14.99 21.17 3.66
C ALA A 85 -13.78 20.40 3.12
N GLU A 86 -13.35 19.37 3.85
CA GLU A 86 -12.31 18.44 3.39
C GLU A 86 -12.73 17.75 2.08
N MET A 87 -13.97 17.27 2.00
CA MET A 87 -14.48 16.65 0.77
C MET A 87 -14.48 17.64 -0.40
N LYS A 88 -14.86 18.90 -0.17
CA LYS A 88 -14.83 19.96 -1.19
C LYS A 88 -13.40 20.31 -1.61
N ARG A 89 -12.45 20.35 -0.66
CA ARG A 89 -11.02 20.57 -0.92
C ARG A 89 -10.44 19.43 -1.76
N ILE A 90 -10.72 18.18 -1.39
CA ILE A 90 -10.30 17.00 -2.16
C ILE A 90 -10.91 17.02 -3.56
N TRP A 91 -12.19 17.38 -3.70
CA TRP A 91 -12.84 17.49 -5.01
C TRP A 91 -12.22 18.58 -5.87
N ARG A 92 -11.89 19.73 -5.27
CA ARG A 92 -11.18 20.82 -5.94
C ARG A 92 -9.78 20.39 -6.37
N LEU A 93 -9.03 19.73 -5.50
CA LEU A 93 -7.69 19.17 -5.77
C LEU A 93 -7.74 18.12 -6.89
N MET A 94 -8.70 17.21 -6.86
CA MET A 94 -8.93 16.23 -7.94
C MET A 94 -9.33 16.91 -9.25
N SER A 95 -9.97 18.08 -9.21
CA SER A 95 -10.34 18.84 -10.40
C SER A 95 -9.17 19.63 -11.02
N LEU A 96 -7.96 19.63 -10.43
CA LEU A 96 -6.81 20.30 -11.03
C LEU A 96 -6.28 19.53 -12.25
N PRO A 97 -5.97 20.23 -13.36
CA PRO A 97 -5.50 19.60 -14.60
C PRO A 97 -4.16 18.87 -14.45
N GLU A 98 -3.41 19.15 -13.38
CA GLU A 98 -2.17 18.45 -13.02
C GLU A 98 -2.43 17.01 -12.54
N VAL A 99 -3.57 16.73 -11.91
CA VAL A 99 -3.91 15.42 -11.35
C VAL A 99 -4.51 14.50 -12.43
N TRP A 100 -5.28 15.04 -13.37
CA TRP A 100 -5.97 14.25 -14.40
C TRP A 100 -5.01 13.52 -15.36
N LYS A 101 -3.86 14.13 -15.66
CA LYS A 101 -2.85 13.54 -16.57
C LYS A 101 -2.28 12.22 -16.03
N PRO A 102 -1.67 12.16 -14.83
CA PRO A 102 -1.21 10.90 -14.26
C PRO A 102 -2.37 9.97 -13.92
N PHE A 103 -3.52 10.50 -13.47
CA PHE A 103 -4.69 9.68 -13.15
C PHE A 103 -5.21 8.90 -14.36
N GLY A 104 -5.31 9.54 -15.54
CA GLY A 104 -5.75 8.88 -16.77
C GLY A 104 -4.78 7.77 -17.21
N ILE A 105 -3.47 8.01 -17.08
CA ILE A 105 -2.44 7.00 -17.38
C ILE A 105 -2.57 5.81 -16.43
N LEU A 106 -2.66 6.06 -15.12
CA LEU A 106 -2.85 5.02 -14.11
C LEU A 106 -4.12 4.23 -14.37
N LEU A 107 -5.23 4.91 -14.65
CA LEU A 107 -6.51 4.27 -14.95
C LEU A 107 -6.39 3.37 -16.18
N ALA A 108 -5.82 3.87 -17.27
CA ALA A 108 -5.60 3.08 -18.49
C ALA A 108 -4.69 1.86 -18.23
N LEU A 109 -3.62 2.04 -17.46
CA LEU A 109 -2.73 0.95 -17.05
C LEU A 109 -3.46 -0.11 -16.23
N PHE A 110 -4.26 0.30 -15.24
CA PHE A 110 -5.08 -0.63 -14.46
C PHE A 110 -6.10 -1.36 -15.32
N PHE A 111 -6.74 -0.68 -16.26
CA PHE A 111 -7.64 -1.31 -17.23
C PHE A 111 -6.91 -2.38 -18.04
N ILE A 112 -5.80 -2.03 -18.68
CA ILE A 112 -5.00 -2.99 -19.46
C ILE A 112 -4.53 -4.15 -18.58
N GLN A 113 -4.13 -3.89 -17.33
CA GLN A 113 -3.72 -4.92 -16.37
C GLN A 113 -4.85 -5.91 -16.06
N GLN A 114 -6.08 -5.44 -15.86
CA GLN A 114 -7.23 -6.33 -15.62
C GLN A 114 -7.59 -7.14 -16.88
N PHE A 115 -7.51 -6.51 -18.06
CA PHE A 115 -7.85 -7.15 -19.34
C PHE A 115 -6.73 -8.00 -19.95
N CYS A 116 -5.52 -7.98 -19.39
CA CYS A 116 -4.41 -8.86 -19.77
C CYS A 116 -4.73 -10.35 -19.58
N GLY A 117 -5.83 -10.68 -18.90
CA GLY A 117 -6.35 -12.05 -18.83
C GLY A 117 -5.57 -12.94 -17.88
N LEU A 118 -4.74 -12.37 -17.00
CA LEU A 118 -3.99 -13.14 -16.00
C LEU A 118 -4.93 -14.04 -15.17
N TYR A 119 -6.07 -13.51 -14.74
CA TYR A 119 -7.05 -14.28 -13.97
C TYR A 119 -7.69 -15.41 -14.78
N VAL A 120 -7.96 -15.19 -16.06
CA VAL A 120 -8.47 -16.22 -16.98
C VAL A 120 -7.41 -17.29 -17.18
N LEU A 121 -6.15 -16.90 -17.36
CA LEU A 121 -5.02 -17.83 -17.49
C LEU A 121 -4.84 -18.68 -16.23
N VAL A 122 -4.96 -18.10 -15.04
CA VAL A 122 -4.89 -18.86 -13.78
C VAL A 122 -6.07 -19.83 -13.66
N ALA A 123 -7.30 -19.37 -13.92
CA ALA A 123 -8.50 -20.20 -13.79
C ALA A 123 -8.57 -21.36 -14.79
N TYR A 124 -8.18 -21.12 -16.04
CA TYR A 124 -8.22 -22.12 -17.12
C TYR A 124 -6.87 -22.79 -17.39
N SER A 125 -5.84 -22.51 -16.57
CA SER A 125 -4.51 -23.11 -16.71
C SER A 125 -4.57 -24.64 -16.68
N VAL A 126 -5.40 -25.21 -15.80
CA VAL A 126 -5.56 -26.66 -15.65
C VAL A 126 -6.17 -27.28 -16.91
N ASP A 127 -7.20 -26.64 -17.48
CA ASP A 127 -7.86 -27.10 -18.71
C ASP A 127 -6.94 -27.00 -19.94
N PHE A 128 -6.14 -25.93 -20.03
CA PHE A 128 -5.17 -25.74 -21.11
C PHE A 128 -4.08 -26.81 -21.10
N VAL A 129 -3.53 -27.13 -19.92
CA VAL A 129 -2.50 -28.18 -19.78
C VAL A 129 -3.08 -29.58 -20.06
N GLY A 130 -4.35 -29.81 -19.71
CA GLY A 130 -5.07 -31.03 -20.06
C GLY A 130 -5.18 -31.24 -21.58
N GLN A 131 -5.38 -30.17 -22.36
CA GLN A 131 -5.40 -30.22 -23.82
C GLN A 131 -4.01 -30.50 -24.43
N CYS A 132 -2.92 -30.15 -23.74
CA CYS A 132 -1.55 -30.46 -24.17
C CYS A 132 -1.13 -31.92 -23.90
N GLY A 133 -2.01 -32.77 -23.36
CA GLY A 133 -1.74 -34.20 -23.13
C GLY A 133 -0.80 -34.48 -21.95
N ILE A 134 -0.47 -33.45 -21.16
CA ILE A 134 0.28 -33.59 -19.91
C ILE A 134 -0.74 -33.94 -18.84
N THR A 135 -0.86 -35.24 -18.52
CA THR A 135 -1.61 -35.77 -17.37
C THR A 135 -0.89 -35.45 -16.06
N GLY A 136 -0.51 -34.18 -15.88
CA GLY A 136 0.11 -33.65 -14.68
C GLY A 136 -0.98 -33.32 -13.67
N ASP A 137 -0.87 -33.92 -12.48
CA ASP A 137 -1.70 -33.65 -11.32
C ASP A 137 -1.99 -32.14 -11.20
N ALA A 138 -3.27 -31.73 -11.23
CA ALA A 138 -3.70 -30.33 -11.25
C ALA A 138 -3.08 -29.49 -10.10
N PHE A 139 -2.66 -30.19 -9.04
CA PHE A 139 -1.88 -29.65 -7.94
C PHE A 139 -0.53 -29.07 -8.38
N PHE A 140 0.23 -29.76 -9.25
CA PHE A 140 1.55 -29.31 -9.72
C PHE A 140 1.47 -27.99 -10.51
N ILE A 141 0.44 -27.84 -11.35
CA ILE A 141 0.20 -26.62 -12.15
C ILE A 141 -0.09 -25.43 -11.24
N THR A 142 -0.95 -25.63 -10.24
CA THR A 142 -1.31 -24.58 -9.27
C THR A 142 -0.09 -24.13 -8.47
N VAL A 143 0.78 -25.08 -8.07
CA VAL A 143 2.04 -24.77 -7.40
C VAL A 143 2.98 -23.98 -8.31
N LEU A 144 3.13 -24.36 -9.59
CA LEU A 144 4.00 -23.68 -10.54
C LEU A 144 3.57 -22.22 -10.76
N ILE A 145 2.27 -21.97 -10.92
CA ILE A 145 1.70 -20.62 -11.05
C ILE A 145 2.00 -19.80 -9.79
N GLY A 146 1.81 -20.39 -8.60
CA GLY A 146 2.14 -19.73 -7.34
C GLY A 146 3.62 -19.35 -7.25
N VAL A 147 4.53 -20.22 -7.69
CA VAL A 147 5.97 -19.94 -7.71
C VAL A 147 6.32 -18.81 -8.69
N ILE A 148 5.75 -18.82 -9.90
CA ILE A 148 5.98 -17.75 -10.89
C ILE A 148 5.52 -16.40 -10.34
N GLN A 149 4.35 -16.34 -9.68
CA GLN A 149 3.84 -15.12 -9.05
C GLN A 149 4.74 -14.66 -7.90
N LEU A 150 5.22 -15.59 -7.07
CA LEU A 150 6.09 -15.28 -5.94
C LEU A 150 7.43 -14.71 -6.43
N VAL A 151 8.05 -15.33 -7.44
CA VAL A 151 9.31 -14.85 -8.03
C VAL A 151 9.12 -13.51 -8.71
N GLY A 152 8.03 -13.32 -9.48
CA GLY A 152 7.70 -12.03 -10.09
C GLY A 152 7.52 -10.92 -9.05
N GLY A 153 6.80 -11.22 -7.95
CA GLY A 153 6.59 -10.28 -6.85
C GLY A 153 7.88 -9.91 -6.12
N LEU A 154 8.72 -10.90 -5.79
CA LEU A 154 10.02 -10.67 -5.15
C LEU A 154 11.00 -9.92 -6.06
N GLY A 155 10.99 -10.21 -7.37
CA GLY A 155 11.83 -9.52 -8.34
C GLY A 155 11.53 -8.02 -8.42
N LEU A 156 10.24 -7.65 -8.39
CA LEU A 156 9.81 -6.25 -8.35
C LEU A 156 10.24 -5.54 -7.05
N LEU A 157 10.09 -6.23 -5.90
CA LEU A 157 10.55 -5.70 -4.61
C LEU A 157 12.07 -5.52 -4.56
N GLY A 158 12.83 -6.45 -5.13
CA GLY A 158 14.29 -6.38 -5.18
C GLY A 158 14.84 -5.32 -6.14
N SER A 159 14.09 -4.94 -7.18
CA SER A 159 14.46 -3.86 -8.10
C SER A 159 14.19 -2.44 -7.59
N GLY A 160 13.52 -2.31 -6.43
CA GLY A 160 13.17 -1.03 -5.81
C GLY A 160 14.11 -0.56 -4.69
N HIS A 161 15.19 -1.29 -4.41
CA HIS A 161 16.30 -0.90 -3.51
C HIS A 161 17.54 -0.59 -4.35
#